data_AF-A0A955PPX6-F1
#
_entry.id   AF-A0A955PPX6-F1
#
_cell.length_a   1.000
_cell.length_b   1.000
_cell.length_c   1.000
_cell.angle_alpha   90.00
_cell.angle_beta   90.00
_cell.angle_gamma   90.00
#
_symmetry.space_group_name_H-M   'P 1'
#
loop_
_entity.id
_entity.type
_entity.pdbx_description
1 polymer ?
#
loop_
_entity_poly.entity_id
_entity_poly.type
_entity_poly.pdbx_seq_one_letter_code
_entity_poly.pdbx_strand_id
1 'polypeptide(L)'
;AVNYQHERAFAELAAKKAQAAQDLVEITYRSNWVDDPEAIWQGYRDSNEERAWGVSEWGRRAASGAYFDWVVANSVIPATDTAPEHEGTIERVDRTTTVDLLTLADTLPAIQSKIDQADRGANPLGLDNDVVSFAIDRNALDDGKTHFEQMQDKAVRALQNGHVMFNYANQASQRLRNHQEVVYDFGRNVLEQDLAWTDRLIQLFGTPYTDDIGTGKTYPEDYDGPDLYHYDYVDVSPLYEQDADEVLDFTIEILDDGLMLQRIADARQAGNTDILSNDALGEELESLFEYELDELDPEEDDVSREIEVSFSGRGLGLVKPETFVGRRRSFGQLQFDRADLLVKYGKMLKSLDEYNEYLYAVNQEYEHLVKELNYGTANHDAETRAHDYIYTGKALAYAYHVISKNLKLASEFVEDIHKIATEAAEDGKNPVWVSSFSGSLKAALGAPFISEKWALQWAAEEIDLTGEAAELAIVNREHELDELLASRNIDSHMKDLLKQYAKLVNESSRRGLELKTTMELFLASQERYFGTLGEAERVVTQFVTWRKRIAGTVSKQRYDDLGYRIFRNDALEDYHEQLDIASRYVFLAAKAYDYETNLLGLDPLAGEQFLADIVREDHLGAFDVN
;
A
#
# COMPACT_ATOMS: atom_id res chain seq x y z
N ALA A 1 -7.34 -11.79 23.01
CA ALA A 1 -6.62 -12.95 23.56
C ALA A 1 -5.13 -12.63 23.68
N VAL A 2 -4.43 -13.12 24.71
CA VAL A 2 -2.95 -12.92 24.81
C VAL A 2 -2.27 -13.92 23.88
N ASN A 3 -1.53 -13.42 22.89
CA ASN A 3 -0.80 -14.23 21.92
C ASN A 3 0.65 -14.42 22.39
N TYR A 4 1.10 -15.68 22.52
CA TYR A 4 2.44 -16.04 23.03
C TYR A 4 3.49 -16.32 21.93
N GLN A 5 3.28 -15.82 20.71
CA GLN A 5 4.19 -16.03 19.58
C GLN A 5 5.61 -15.52 19.85
N HIS A 6 5.76 -14.43 20.60
CA HIS A 6 7.08 -13.88 20.95
C HIS A 6 7.81 -14.75 21.97
N GLU A 7 7.10 -15.34 22.91
CA GLU A 7 7.61 -16.25 23.93
C GLU A 7 8.08 -17.57 23.31
N ARG A 8 7.32 -18.09 22.32
CA ARG A 8 7.76 -19.24 21.51
C ARG A 8 9.03 -18.91 20.72
N ALA A 9 9.08 -17.76 20.06
CA ALA A 9 10.26 -17.31 19.34
C ALA A 9 11.47 -17.13 20.26
N PHE A 10 11.27 -16.66 21.50
CA PHE A 10 12.32 -16.59 22.52
C PHE A 10 12.88 -17.99 22.83
N ALA A 11 12.02 -18.99 23.07
CA ALA A 11 12.44 -20.35 23.36
C ALA A 11 13.24 -20.99 22.21
N GLU A 12 12.79 -20.80 20.97
CA GLU A 12 13.52 -21.27 19.78
C GLU A 12 14.91 -20.64 19.68
N LEU A 13 15.00 -19.32 19.88
CA LEU A 13 16.27 -18.59 19.77
C LEU A 13 17.23 -18.93 20.92
N ALA A 14 16.69 -19.13 22.12
CA ALA A 14 17.42 -19.63 23.28
C ALA A 14 18.00 -21.03 23.04
N ALA A 15 17.20 -21.96 22.49
CA ALA A 15 17.65 -23.31 22.17
C ALA A 15 18.82 -23.28 21.16
N LYS A 16 18.71 -22.51 20.08
CA LYS A 16 19.79 -22.35 19.08
C LYS A 16 21.06 -21.73 19.68
N LYS A 17 20.91 -20.74 20.55
CA LYS A 17 22.03 -20.13 21.28
C LYS A 17 22.72 -21.15 22.19
N ALA A 18 21.96 -21.98 22.89
CA ALA A 18 22.52 -23.01 23.77
C ALA A 18 23.25 -24.11 22.98
N GLN A 19 22.72 -24.55 21.84
CA GLN A 19 23.41 -25.46 20.91
C GLN A 19 24.73 -24.87 20.41
N ALA A 20 24.71 -23.63 19.91
CA ALA A 20 25.94 -22.96 19.48
C ALA A 20 26.97 -22.82 20.61
N ALA A 21 26.51 -22.61 21.85
CA ALA A 21 27.38 -22.57 23.02
C ALA A 21 27.95 -23.95 23.38
N GLN A 22 27.17 -25.02 23.22
CA GLN A 22 27.64 -26.41 23.36
C GLN A 22 28.73 -26.72 22.33
N ASP A 23 28.50 -26.42 21.05
CA ASP A 23 29.47 -26.63 19.98
C ASP A 23 30.78 -25.88 20.26
N LEU A 24 30.68 -24.67 20.80
CA LEU A 24 31.84 -23.86 21.12
C LEU A 24 32.66 -24.44 22.28
N VAL A 25 32.02 -25.06 23.27
CA VAL A 25 32.72 -25.85 24.32
C VAL A 25 33.46 -27.02 23.69
N GLU A 26 32.81 -27.73 22.77
CA GLU A 26 33.37 -28.88 22.07
C GLU A 26 34.56 -28.51 21.18
N ILE A 27 34.44 -27.46 20.36
CA ILE A 27 35.54 -26.96 19.52
C ILE A 27 36.70 -26.48 20.38
N THR A 28 36.41 -25.76 21.46
CA THR A 28 37.47 -25.31 22.39
C THR A 28 38.16 -26.51 23.03
N TYR A 29 37.40 -27.53 23.42
CA TYR A 29 37.96 -28.76 23.99
C TYR A 29 38.87 -29.47 22.99
N ARG A 30 38.35 -29.69 21.77
CA ARG A 30 39.04 -30.33 20.66
C ARG A 30 40.33 -29.60 20.27
N SER A 31 40.31 -28.27 20.23
CA SER A 31 41.48 -27.44 19.90
C SER A 31 42.61 -27.52 20.93
N ASN A 32 42.28 -27.68 22.22
CA ASN A 32 43.26 -27.70 23.31
C ASN A 32 43.67 -29.11 23.74
N TRP A 33 43.04 -30.15 23.20
CA TRP A 33 43.35 -31.53 23.57
C TRP A 33 44.79 -31.93 23.23
N VAL A 34 45.37 -32.79 24.05
CA VAL A 34 46.68 -33.45 23.91
C VAL A 34 46.61 -34.87 24.45
N ASP A 35 47.33 -35.82 23.84
CA ASP A 35 47.33 -37.23 24.27
C ASP A 35 48.24 -37.46 25.52
N ASP A 36 49.16 -36.53 25.82
CA ASP A 36 50.11 -36.66 26.93
C ASP A 36 49.41 -36.52 28.31
N PRO A 37 49.42 -37.56 29.16
CA PRO A 37 48.82 -37.56 30.48
C PRO A 37 49.32 -36.45 31.42
N GLU A 38 50.56 -36.00 31.27
CA GLU A 38 51.16 -34.94 32.09
C GLU A 38 50.76 -33.54 31.62
N ALA A 39 50.29 -33.40 30.37
CA ALA A 39 49.93 -32.13 29.74
C ALA A 39 48.43 -31.92 29.51
N ILE A 40 47.56 -32.88 29.88
CA ILE A 40 46.09 -32.85 29.65
C ILE A 40 45.44 -31.51 30.01
N TRP A 41 45.91 -30.83 31.05
CA TRP A 41 45.29 -29.60 31.57
C TRP A 41 45.72 -28.31 30.85
N GLN A 42 46.67 -28.38 29.91
CA GLN A 42 47.17 -27.20 29.22
C GLN A 42 46.12 -26.65 28.24
N GLY A 43 45.72 -25.39 28.43
CA GLY A 43 44.74 -24.71 27.56
C GLY A 43 43.27 -24.84 27.98
N TYR A 44 42.95 -25.65 29.00
CA TYR A 44 41.56 -25.78 29.48
C TYR A 44 41.07 -24.57 30.29
N ARG A 45 42.01 -23.78 30.80
CA ARG A 45 41.79 -22.42 31.28
C ARG A 45 42.43 -21.42 30.35
N ASP A 46 41.79 -20.28 30.19
CA ASP A 46 42.39 -19.19 29.43
C ASP A 46 43.56 -18.58 30.21
N SER A 47 44.68 -18.37 29.53
CA SER A 47 45.81 -17.59 30.06
C SER A 47 45.43 -16.13 30.38
N ASN A 48 44.40 -15.60 29.72
CA ASN A 48 43.84 -14.28 30.01
C ASN A 48 42.51 -14.42 30.76
N GLU A 49 42.54 -14.18 32.07
CA GLU A 49 41.38 -14.27 32.96
C GLU A 49 40.24 -13.29 32.59
N GLU A 50 40.55 -12.13 31.97
CA GLU A 50 39.53 -11.17 31.53
C GLU A 50 38.77 -11.66 30.29
N ARG A 51 39.45 -12.39 29.40
CA ARG A 51 38.84 -12.95 28.18
C ARG A 51 38.07 -14.23 28.50
N ALA A 52 38.72 -15.17 29.19
CA ALA A 52 38.13 -16.41 29.68
C ALA A 52 37.48 -17.25 28.56
N TRP A 53 38.28 -17.60 27.54
CA TRP A 53 37.92 -18.49 26.42
C TRP A 53 38.44 -19.93 26.57
N GLY A 54 38.79 -20.36 27.79
CA GLY A 54 39.14 -21.75 28.05
C GLY A 54 37.91 -22.65 28.07
N VAL A 55 38.15 -23.96 27.98
CA VAL A 55 37.11 -25.00 28.03
C VAL A 55 36.24 -24.85 29.29
N SER A 56 36.88 -24.60 30.44
CA SER A 56 36.18 -24.49 31.72
C SER A 56 35.29 -23.24 31.81
N GLU A 57 35.76 -22.13 31.25
CA GLU A 57 35.07 -20.84 31.26
C GLU A 57 33.91 -20.84 30.26
N TRP A 58 34.11 -21.39 29.07
CA TRP A 58 33.04 -21.61 28.11
C TRP A 58 31.98 -22.58 28.65
N GLY A 59 32.39 -23.68 29.28
CA GLY A 59 31.47 -24.62 29.92
C GLY A 59 30.56 -23.93 30.94
N ARG A 60 31.14 -23.09 31.81
CA ARG A 60 30.36 -22.31 32.79
C ARG A 60 29.43 -21.29 32.15
N ARG A 61 29.90 -20.54 31.15
CA ARG A 61 29.09 -19.52 30.45
C ARG A 61 27.94 -20.16 29.67
N ALA A 62 28.22 -21.25 28.96
CA ALA A 62 27.23 -22.00 28.20
C ALA A 62 26.17 -22.62 29.12
N ALA A 63 26.60 -23.32 30.17
CA ALA A 63 25.69 -23.95 31.13
C ALA A 63 24.83 -22.93 31.89
N SER A 64 25.43 -21.83 32.38
CA SER A 64 24.65 -20.78 33.07
C SER A 64 23.70 -20.06 32.12
N GLY A 65 24.14 -19.75 30.89
CA GLY A 65 23.29 -19.16 29.86
C GLY A 65 22.08 -20.04 29.52
N ALA A 66 22.31 -21.32 29.23
CA ALA A 66 21.25 -22.29 28.94
C ALA A 66 20.27 -22.42 30.12
N TYR A 67 20.78 -22.49 31.35
CA TYR A 67 19.95 -22.54 32.55
C TYR A 67 19.07 -21.29 32.72
N PHE A 68 19.64 -20.09 32.58
CA PHE A 68 18.89 -18.85 32.72
C PHE A 68 17.84 -18.71 31.62
N ASP A 69 18.21 -18.98 30.37
CA ASP A 69 17.29 -18.93 29.25
C ASP A 69 16.14 -19.95 29.44
N TRP A 70 16.43 -21.14 29.99
CA TRP A 70 15.41 -22.15 30.31
C TRP A 70 14.45 -21.69 31.41
N VAL A 71 14.97 -21.10 32.50
CA VAL A 71 14.15 -20.55 33.58
C VAL A 71 13.24 -19.45 33.06
N VAL A 72 13.78 -18.52 32.24
CA VAL A 72 13.02 -17.42 31.66
C VAL A 72 11.94 -17.97 30.73
N ALA A 73 12.28 -18.85 29.79
CA ALA A 73 11.33 -19.42 28.83
C ALA A 73 10.19 -20.16 29.55
N ASN A 74 10.50 -20.93 30.60
CA ASN A 74 9.47 -21.58 31.42
C ASN A 74 8.62 -20.56 32.19
N SER A 75 9.17 -19.44 32.64
CA SER A 75 8.40 -18.44 33.39
C SER A 75 7.41 -17.65 32.53
N VAL A 76 7.72 -17.44 31.24
CA VAL A 76 6.89 -16.64 30.32
C VAL A 76 5.91 -17.50 29.52
N ILE A 77 6.25 -18.76 29.21
CA ILE A 77 5.36 -19.68 28.49
C ILE A 77 4.35 -20.32 29.45
N PRO A 78 3.04 -20.25 29.18
CA PRO A 78 2.02 -20.85 30.02
C PRO A 78 2.13 -22.38 30.06
N ALA A 79 1.79 -22.97 31.21
CA ALA A 79 1.83 -24.42 31.37
C ALA A 79 0.84 -25.16 30.45
N THR A 80 -0.31 -24.55 30.20
CA THR A 80 -1.37 -25.03 29.30
C THR A 80 -2.05 -23.84 28.66
N ASP A 81 -2.27 -23.88 27.35
CA ASP A 81 -3.11 -22.92 26.66
C ASP A 81 -4.58 -23.24 26.97
N THR A 82 -5.31 -22.28 27.53
CA THR A 82 -6.71 -22.46 27.94
C THR A 82 -7.71 -21.87 26.94
N ALA A 83 -7.24 -21.30 25.83
CA ALA A 83 -8.07 -20.70 24.80
C ALA A 83 -8.72 -21.80 23.93
N PRO A 84 -10.07 -21.92 23.92
CA PRO A 84 -10.75 -22.95 23.14
C PRO A 84 -10.57 -22.79 21.63
N GLU A 85 -10.38 -21.58 21.13
CA GLU A 85 -10.10 -21.25 19.73
C GLU A 85 -8.74 -21.78 19.23
N HIS A 86 -7.79 -22.04 20.14
CA HIS A 86 -6.47 -22.58 19.79
C HIS A 86 -6.44 -24.13 19.80
N GLU A 87 -7.53 -24.79 20.20
CA GLU A 87 -7.54 -26.25 20.32
C GLU A 87 -7.42 -26.93 18.94
N GLY A 88 -6.31 -27.63 18.70
CA GLY A 88 -6.06 -28.34 17.44
C GLY A 88 -5.50 -27.47 16.30
N THR A 89 -5.22 -26.18 16.55
CA THR A 89 -4.60 -25.27 15.59
C THR A 89 -3.10 -25.10 15.87
N ILE A 90 -2.37 -24.50 14.91
CA ILE A 90 -0.94 -24.16 15.07
C ILE A 90 -0.69 -22.98 16.02
N GLU A 91 -1.75 -22.29 16.45
CA GLU A 91 -1.71 -21.10 17.31
C GLU A 91 -1.60 -21.47 18.79
N ARG A 92 -1.82 -22.74 19.14
CA ARG A 92 -1.63 -23.25 20.50
C ARG A 92 -0.18 -23.12 20.95
N VAL A 93 0.06 -22.25 21.93
CA VAL A 93 1.39 -22.04 22.52
C VAL A 93 1.35 -22.35 24.01
N ASP A 94 1.88 -23.51 24.37
CA ASP A 94 2.11 -23.92 25.75
C ASP A 94 3.44 -24.68 25.89
N ARG A 95 3.82 -25.04 27.12
CA ARG A 95 5.07 -25.79 27.38
C ARG A 95 5.08 -27.20 26.77
N THR A 96 3.92 -27.73 26.34
CA THR A 96 3.83 -29.04 25.69
C THR A 96 3.97 -28.94 24.17
N THR A 97 3.52 -27.85 23.56
CA THR A 97 3.65 -27.61 22.12
C THR A 97 4.99 -26.95 21.75
N THR A 98 5.64 -26.26 22.70
CA THR A 98 6.96 -25.63 22.50
C THR A 98 8.09 -26.64 22.71
N VAL A 99 8.38 -27.43 21.67
CA VAL A 99 9.39 -28.50 21.71
C VAL A 99 10.82 -28.00 21.99
N ASP A 100 11.14 -26.75 21.64
CA ASP A 100 12.46 -26.15 21.87
C ASP A 100 12.86 -26.06 23.35
N LEU A 101 11.88 -26.05 24.26
CA LEU A 101 12.13 -26.12 25.71
C LEU A 101 12.80 -27.43 26.12
N LEU A 102 12.50 -28.53 25.42
CA LEU A 102 13.13 -29.83 25.66
C LEU A 102 14.59 -29.80 25.21
N THR A 103 14.85 -29.29 24.01
CA THR A 103 16.21 -29.09 23.49
C THR A 103 17.04 -28.25 24.45
N LEU A 104 16.50 -27.14 24.95
CA LEU A 104 17.18 -26.29 25.91
C LEU A 104 17.45 -27.00 27.25
N ALA A 105 16.53 -27.85 27.73
CA ALA A 105 16.74 -28.64 28.93
C ALA A 105 17.86 -29.69 28.77
N ASP A 106 18.03 -30.25 27.57
CA ASP A 106 19.02 -31.28 27.27
C ASP A 106 20.44 -30.72 27.06
N THR A 107 20.57 -29.44 26.68
CA THR A 107 21.88 -28.81 26.42
C THR A 107 22.79 -28.76 27.64
N LEU A 108 22.26 -28.46 28.84
CA LEU A 108 23.09 -28.35 30.05
C LEU A 108 23.70 -29.70 30.46
N PRO A 109 22.93 -30.81 30.54
CA PRO A 109 23.50 -32.15 30.72
C PRO A 109 24.55 -32.51 29.65
N ALA A 110 24.33 -32.13 28.39
CA ALA A 110 25.29 -32.37 27.31
C ALA A 110 26.61 -31.61 27.54
N ILE A 111 26.54 -30.32 27.87
CA ILE A 111 27.71 -29.50 28.22
C ILE A 111 28.43 -30.09 29.43
N GLN A 112 27.70 -30.49 30.48
CA GLN A 112 28.30 -31.11 31.66
C GLN A 112 29.03 -32.41 31.31
N SER A 113 28.44 -33.25 30.45
CA SER A 113 29.08 -34.48 29.98
C SER A 113 30.40 -34.22 29.25
N LYS A 114 30.45 -33.16 28.41
CA LYS A 114 31.67 -32.76 27.69
C LYS A 114 32.75 -32.24 28.66
N ILE A 115 32.37 -31.45 29.66
CA ILE A 115 33.30 -31.02 30.71
C ILE A 115 33.80 -32.21 31.54
N ASP A 116 32.93 -33.14 31.93
CA ASP A 116 33.33 -34.34 32.66
C ASP A 116 34.25 -35.26 31.83
N GLN A 117 34.11 -35.26 30.50
CA GLN A 117 35.03 -35.94 29.59
C GLN A 117 36.40 -35.25 29.58
N ALA A 118 36.41 -33.91 29.46
CA ALA A 118 37.61 -33.10 29.54
C ALA A 118 38.37 -33.29 30.86
N ASP A 119 37.66 -33.27 31.98
CA ASP A 119 38.24 -33.48 33.32
C ASP A 119 38.82 -34.88 33.51
N ARG A 120 38.35 -35.87 32.73
CA ARG A 120 38.90 -37.22 32.71
C ARG A 120 40.03 -37.42 31.69
N GLY A 121 40.33 -36.40 30.87
CA GLY A 121 41.31 -36.48 29.79
C GLY A 121 40.89 -37.41 28.64
N ALA A 122 39.60 -37.67 28.49
CA ALA A 122 39.08 -38.59 27.46
C ALA A 122 39.14 -37.95 26.08
N ASN A 123 39.50 -38.69 25.03
CA ASN A 123 39.56 -38.15 23.67
C ASN A 123 38.23 -37.45 23.26
N PRO A 124 38.26 -36.20 22.73
CA PRO A 124 37.09 -35.48 22.22
C PRO A 124 36.26 -36.26 21.19
N LEU A 125 36.89 -37.16 20.42
CA LEU A 125 36.22 -38.02 19.43
C LEU A 125 35.40 -39.15 20.09
N GLY A 126 35.47 -39.32 21.41
CA GLY A 126 34.78 -40.38 22.15
C GLY A 126 35.50 -41.74 22.13
N LEU A 127 36.78 -41.74 21.76
CA LEU A 127 37.65 -42.92 21.78
C LEU A 127 38.43 -43.01 23.11
N ASP A 128 38.84 -44.21 23.49
CA ASP A 128 39.77 -44.38 24.62
C ASP A 128 41.20 -44.03 24.14
N ASN A 129 42.03 -43.42 25.00
CA ASN A 129 43.40 -43.02 24.61
C ASN A 129 44.27 -44.25 24.30
N ASP A 130 43.99 -45.40 24.92
CA ASP A 130 44.67 -46.68 24.70
C ASP A 130 43.94 -47.59 23.69
N VAL A 131 42.97 -47.04 22.94
CA VAL A 131 42.20 -47.86 22.00
C VAL A 131 43.08 -48.37 20.85
N VAL A 132 43.05 -49.68 20.64
CA VAL A 132 43.54 -50.32 19.42
C VAL A 132 42.40 -51.14 18.84
N SER A 133 41.92 -50.75 17.66
CA SER A 133 40.90 -51.53 16.96
C SER A 133 41.51 -52.83 16.46
N PHE A 134 40.77 -53.94 16.54
CA PHE A 134 41.15 -55.22 15.90
C PHE A 134 40.13 -55.61 14.83
N ALA A 135 39.54 -54.63 14.15
CA ALA A 135 38.61 -54.83 13.04
C ALA A 135 39.33 -55.28 11.75
N ILE A 136 40.10 -56.36 11.86
CA ILE A 136 40.96 -56.96 10.84
C ILE A 136 40.13 -57.95 10.01
N ASP A 137 40.11 -57.76 8.70
CA ASP A 137 39.64 -58.76 7.76
C ASP A 137 40.77 -59.77 7.50
N ARG A 138 40.48 -61.03 7.83
CA ARG A 138 41.41 -62.14 7.63
C ARG A 138 41.74 -62.38 6.17
N ASN A 139 40.77 -62.22 5.26
CA ASN A 139 41.02 -62.46 3.84
C ASN A 139 41.98 -61.41 3.28
N ALA A 140 41.80 -60.14 3.66
CA ALA A 140 42.70 -59.06 3.28
C ALA A 140 44.11 -59.25 3.85
N LEU A 141 44.22 -59.80 5.06
CA LEU A 141 45.51 -60.16 5.66
C LEU A 141 46.21 -61.28 4.89
N ASP A 142 45.46 -62.32 4.49
CA ASP A 142 45.96 -63.43 3.65
C ASP A 142 46.42 -62.92 2.26
N ASP A 143 45.82 -61.83 1.77
CA ASP A 143 46.21 -61.10 0.54
C ASP A 143 47.39 -60.13 0.74
N GLY A 144 47.96 -60.05 1.95
CA GLY A 144 49.14 -59.26 2.27
C GLY A 144 48.89 -57.83 2.76
N LYS A 145 47.63 -57.43 3.01
CA LYS A 145 47.31 -56.13 3.63
C LYS A 145 47.47 -56.16 5.14
N THR A 146 48.30 -55.27 5.66
CA THR A 146 48.49 -55.04 7.09
C THR A 146 47.22 -54.50 7.76
N HIS A 147 47.14 -54.56 9.09
CA HIS A 147 46.04 -53.98 9.85
C HIS A 147 45.99 -52.45 9.67
N PHE A 148 47.15 -51.78 9.66
CA PHE A 148 47.25 -50.36 9.35
C PHE A 148 46.63 -50.03 7.99
N GLU A 149 47.02 -50.72 6.91
CA GLU A 149 46.49 -50.45 5.57
C GLU A 149 44.98 -50.66 5.49
N GLN A 150 44.43 -51.64 6.20
CA GLN A 150 42.99 -51.85 6.26
C GLN A 150 42.24 -50.72 7.00
N MET A 151 42.85 -50.16 8.05
CA MET A 151 42.28 -49.01 8.77
C MET A 151 42.45 -47.71 8.00
N GLN A 152 43.59 -47.53 7.32
CA GLN A 152 43.84 -46.42 6.40
C GLN A 152 42.81 -46.42 5.26
N ASP A 153 42.51 -47.58 4.65
CA ASP A 153 41.48 -47.70 3.63
C ASP A 153 40.09 -47.23 4.11
N LYS A 154 39.74 -47.52 5.38
CA LYS A 154 38.47 -47.05 5.99
C LYS A 154 38.51 -45.54 6.23
N ALA A 155 39.63 -45.02 6.73
CA ALA A 155 39.83 -43.59 6.95
C ALA A 155 39.72 -42.79 5.66
N VAL A 156 40.37 -43.24 4.59
CA VAL A 156 40.30 -42.61 3.25
C VAL A 156 38.86 -42.61 2.72
N ARG A 157 38.12 -43.70 2.86
CA ARG A 157 36.70 -43.74 2.44
C ARG A 157 35.83 -42.78 3.25
N ALA A 158 36.03 -42.70 4.56
CA ALA A 158 35.30 -41.76 5.41
C ALA A 158 35.61 -40.30 5.04
N LEU A 159 36.89 -39.97 4.78
CA LEU A 159 37.29 -38.66 4.27
C LEU A 159 36.67 -38.34 2.91
N GLN A 160 36.60 -39.31 1.99
CA GLN A 160 35.94 -39.13 0.69
C GLN A 160 34.44 -38.81 0.85
N ASN A 161 33.75 -39.48 1.77
CA ASN A 161 32.35 -39.18 2.08
C ASN A 161 32.21 -37.77 2.67
N GLY A 162 33.09 -37.40 3.61
CA GLY A 162 33.15 -36.05 4.17
C GLY A 162 33.36 -34.97 3.09
N HIS A 163 34.26 -35.21 2.13
CA HIS A 163 34.49 -34.30 1.00
C HIS A 163 33.25 -34.13 0.10
N VAL A 164 32.45 -35.19 -0.09
CA VAL A 164 31.17 -35.08 -0.82
C VAL A 164 30.19 -34.17 -0.07
N MET A 165 30.06 -34.35 1.26
CA MET A 165 29.19 -33.51 2.09
C MET A 165 29.67 -32.06 2.18
N PHE A 166 30.98 -31.84 2.26
CA PHE A 166 31.58 -30.52 2.18
C PHE A 166 31.18 -29.79 0.89
N ASN A 167 31.29 -30.47 -0.26
CA ASN A 167 30.89 -29.91 -1.54
C ASN A 167 29.39 -29.59 -1.60
N TYR A 168 28.55 -30.43 -0.98
CA TYR A 168 27.12 -30.17 -0.87
C TYR A 168 26.82 -28.92 0.00
N ALA A 169 27.45 -28.80 1.17
CA ALA A 169 27.33 -27.62 2.04
C ALA A 169 27.83 -26.32 1.35
N ASN A 170 28.90 -26.41 0.56
CA ASN A 170 29.39 -25.30 -0.25
C ASN A 170 28.37 -24.88 -1.32
N GLN A 171 27.74 -25.83 -2.01
CA GLN A 171 26.70 -25.53 -2.99
C GLN A 171 25.48 -24.87 -2.33
N ALA A 172 25.06 -25.34 -1.15
CA ALA A 172 23.98 -24.72 -0.37
C ALA A 172 24.34 -23.27 0.01
N SER A 173 25.58 -23.04 0.43
CA SER A 173 26.10 -21.70 0.74
C SER A 173 26.18 -20.78 -0.49
N GLN A 174 26.52 -21.31 -1.67
CA GLN A 174 26.48 -20.56 -2.93
C GLN A 174 25.05 -20.19 -3.32
N ARG A 175 24.08 -21.09 -3.17
CA ARG A 175 22.65 -20.78 -3.43
C ARG A 175 22.15 -19.64 -2.55
N LEU A 176 22.51 -19.64 -1.26
CA LEU A 176 22.15 -18.54 -0.35
C LEU A 176 22.75 -17.21 -0.81
N ARG A 177 24.02 -17.19 -1.24
CA ARG A 177 24.65 -15.96 -1.77
C ARG A 177 23.97 -15.47 -3.05
N ASN A 178 23.69 -16.37 -3.99
CA ASN A 178 22.97 -16.03 -5.22
C ASN A 178 21.57 -15.47 -4.90
N HIS A 179 20.88 -16.04 -3.90
CA HIS A 179 19.59 -15.55 -3.44
C HIS A 179 19.68 -14.14 -2.84
N GLN A 180 20.70 -13.87 -2.03
CA GLN A 180 20.94 -12.54 -1.46
C GLN A 180 21.17 -11.49 -2.54
N GLU A 181 21.92 -11.82 -3.60
CA GLU A 181 22.12 -10.93 -4.76
C GLU A 181 20.79 -10.65 -5.49
N VAL A 182 19.97 -11.69 -5.72
CA VAL A 182 18.63 -11.54 -6.31
C VAL A 182 17.73 -10.65 -5.47
N VAL A 183 17.73 -10.80 -4.14
CA VAL A 183 16.94 -9.98 -3.23
C VAL A 183 17.42 -8.52 -3.24
N TYR A 184 18.73 -8.30 -3.29
CA TYR A 184 19.30 -6.96 -3.38
C TYR A 184 18.89 -6.23 -4.67
N ASP A 185 19.03 -6.90 -5.82
CA ASP A 185 18.62 -6.35 -7.11
C ASP A 185 17.11 -6.11 -7.19
N PHE A 186 16.32 -7.04 -6.64
CA PHE A 186 14.87 -6.87 -6.52
C PHE A 186 14.52 -5.64 -5.68
N GLY A 187 15.17 -5.45 -4.53
CA GLY A 187 14.96 -4.29 -3.66
C GLY A 187 15.26 -2.97 -4.36
N ARG A 188 16.39 -2.89 -5.10
CA ARG A 188 16.71 -1.70 -5.91
C ARG A 188 15.63 -1.41 -6.94
N ASN A 189 15.20 -2.42 -7.70
CA ASN A 189 14.19 -2.26 -8.75
C ASN A 189 12.83 -1.85 -8.17
N VAL A 190 12.47 -2.34 -6.99
CA VAL A 190 11.23 -1.94 -6.29
C VAL A 190 11.31 -0.47 -5.88
N LEU A 191 12.43 -0.02 -5.32
CA LEU A 191 12.60 1.37 -4.90
C LEU A 191 12.55 2.33 -6.09
N GLU A 192 13.22 2.00 -7.20
CA GLU A 192 13.16 2.81 -8.43
C GLU A 192 11.73 2.91 -8.98
N GLN A 193 10.96 1.81 -8.95
CA GLN A 193 9.57 1.82 -9.38
C GLN A 193 8.65 2.59 -8.41
N ASP A 194 8.85 2.47 -7.09
CA ASP A 194 8.06 3.19 -6.09
C ASP A 194 8.23 4.71 -6.24
N LEU A 195 9.47 5.17 -6.46
CA LEU A 195 9.76 6.57 -6.77
C LEU A 195 9.09 7.01 -8.06
N ALA A 196 9.18 6.22 -9.13
CA ALA A 196 8.55 6.56 -10.41
C ALA A 196 7.01 6.65 -10.31
N TRP A 197 6.38 5.76 -9.53
CA TRP A 197 4.95 5.84 -9.25
C TRP A 197 4.60 7.09 -8.43
N THR A 198 5.37 7.36 -7.39
CA THR A 198 5.18 8.53 -6.50
C THR A 198 5.31 9.82 -7.29
N ASP A 199 6.33 9.96 -8.14
CA ASP A 199 6.52 11.11 -9.01
C ASP A 199 5.34 11.30 -9.97
N ARG A 200 4.83 10.22 -10.57
CA ARG A 200 3.66 10.29 -11.44
C ARG A 200 2.40 10.71 -10.70
N LEU A 201 2.22 10.23 -9.47
CA LEU A 201 1.10 10.66 -8.63
C LEU A 201 1.23 12.11 -8.23
N ILE A 202 2.42 12.60 -7.86
CA ILE A 202 2.65 14.02 -7.56
C ILE A 202 2.42 14.89 -8.80
N GLN A 203 2.75 14.42 -10.00
CA GLN A 203 2.43 15.16 -11.24
C GLN A 203 0.91 15.31 -11.47
N LEU A 204 0.12 14.31 -11.10
CA LEU A 204 -1.34 14.33 -11.29
C LEU A 204 -2.06 15.07 -10.15
N PHE A 205 -1.74 14.70 -8.92
CA PHE A 205 -2.40 15.16 -7.70
C PHE A 205 -1.73 16.37 -7.03
N GLY A 206 -0.47 16.66 -7.33
CA GLY A 206 0.32 17.66 -6.61
C GLY A 206 0.72 17.16 -5.21
N THR A 207 1.33 18.05 -4.43
CA THR A 207 1.65 17.80 -3.01
C THR A 207 0.62 18.46 -2.10
N PRO A 208 0.41 17.98 -0.87
CA PRO A 208 -0.50 18.61 0.10
C PRO A 208 -0.13 20.07 0.42
N TYR A 209 -1.07 20.80 1.00
CA TYR A 209 -0.77 22.10 1.62
C TYR A 209 0.11 21.91 2.85
N THR A 210 1.00 22.87 3.12
CA THR A 210 1.88 22.81 4.29
C THR A 210 1.11 22.80 5.62
N ASP A 211 -0.09 23.38 5.65
CA ASP A 211 -0.93 23.44 6.86
C ASP A 211 -1.68 22.13 7.14
N ASP A 212 -1.65 21.19 6.18
CA ASP A 212 -2.27 19.87 6.24
C ASP A 212 -1.25 18.76 6.57
N ILE A 213 -0.01 19.15 6.87
CA ILE A 213 1.09 18.26 7.26
C ILE A 213 1.45 18.54 8.73
N GLY A 214 1.41 17.52 9.58
CA GLY A 214 1.86 17.61 10.97
C GLY A 214 0.95 16.89 11.97
N THR A 215 1.24 17.08 13.25
CA THR A 215 0.47 16.42 14.33
C THR A 215 -0.99 16.86 14.32
N GLY A 216 -1.92 15.89 14.25
CA GLY A 216 -3.35 16.16 14.22
C GLY A 216 -3.86 16.70 12.89
N LYS A 217 -3.08 16.57 11.81
CA LYS A 217 -3.48 16.90 10.43
C LYS A 217 -3.64 15.62 9.60
N THR A 218 -4.16 15.78 8.38
CA THR A 218 -4.41 14.66 7.46
C THR A 218 -3.14 13.87 7.15
N TYR A 219 -2.04 14.58 6.93
CA TYR A 219 -0.75 13.98 6.60
C TYR A 219 0.21 14.02 7.79
N PRO A 220 0.99 12.93 8.02
CA PRO A 220 1.96 12.88 9.12
C PRO A 220 3.09 13.89 8.93
N GLU A 221 3.80 14.19 10.01
CA GLU A 221 5.02 14.99 9.97
C GLU A 221 6.04 14.35 9.00
N ASP A 222 6.69 15.18 8.18
CA ASP A 222 7.61 14.80 7.08
C ASP A 222 6.99 14.09 5.85
N TYR A 223 5.66 14.18 5.65
CA TYR A 223 5.04 13.63 4.44
C TYR A 223 5.49 14.35 3.16
N ASP A 224 6.02 13.58 2.18
CA ASP A 224 6.52 14.10 0.91
C ASP A 224 5.81 13.57 -0.35
N GLY A 225 4.69 12.87 -0.14
CA GLY A 225 3.94 12.19 -1.20
C GLY A 225 2.90 13.07 -1.91
N PRO A 226 2.08 12.44 -2.78
CA PRO A 226 0.98 13.11 -3.46
C PRO A 226 -0.16 13.47 -2.51
N ASP A 227 -0.90 14.54 -2.82
CA ASP A 227 -2.14 14.84 -2.11
C ASP A 227 -3.27 13.93 -2.62
N LEU A 228 -3.65 12.91 -1.88
CA LEU A 228 -4.70 11.98 -2.29
C LEU A 228 -6.09 12.35 -1.76
N TYR A 229 -6.17 13.19 -0.73
CA TYR A 229 -7.41 13.52 -0.03
C TYR A 229 -7.91 14.92 -0.39
N HIS A 230 -7.05 15.93 -0.32
CA HIS A 230 -7.40 17.34 -0.54
C HIS A 230 -6.98 17.86 -1.91
N TYR A 231 -6.80 16.96 -2.89
CA TYR A 231 -6.28 17.31 -4.20
C TYR A 231 -7.13 18.35 -4.94
N ASP A 232 -8.42 18.41 -4.64
CA ASP A 232 -9.39 19.30 -5.29
C ASP A 232 -9.36 20.73 -4.74
N TYR A 233 -8.69 20.95 -3.61
CA TYR A 233 -8.54 22.28 -3.01
C TYR A 233 -7.63 23.17 -3.86
N VAL A 234 -8.25 24.19 -4.46
CA VAL A 234 -7.62 25.25 -5.22
C VAL A 234 -7.98 26.61 -4.65
N ASP A 235 -7.06 27.57 -4.74
CA ASP A 235 -7.34 28.96 -4.41
C ASP A 235 -8.37 29.51 -5.41
N VAL A 236 -9.55 29.91 -4.92
CA VAL A 236 -10.63 30.46 -5.76
C VAL A 236 -10.27 31.86 -6.27
N SER A 237 -10.64 32.16 -7.50
CA SER A 237 -10.34 33.44 -8.16
C SER A 237 -11.20 34.60 -7.60
N PRO A 238 -10.68 35.85 -7.54
CA PRO A 238 -11.44 37.03 -7.10
C PRO A 238 -12.72 37.33 -7.90
N LEU A 239 -12.85 36.79 -9.11
CA LEU A 239 -14.09 36.88 -9.90
C LEU A 239 -15.28 36.16 -9.22
N TYR A 240 -15.01 35.34 -8.21
CA TYR A 240 -15.98 34.60 -7.41
C TYR A 240 -15.95 34.98 -5.91
N GLU A 241 -14.94 35.74 -5.46
CA GLU A 241 -14.79 36.18 -4.05
C GLU A 241 -15.94 37.09 -3.58
N GLN A 242 -16.75 37.64 -4.49
CA GLN A 242 -17.81 38.58 -4.14
C GLN A 242 -19.08 37.88 -3.56
N ASP A 243 -19.12 36.55 -3.53
CA ASP A 243 -20.31 35.74 -3.27
C ASP A 243 -20.01 34.43 -2.50
N ALA A 244 -18.86 34.30 -1.83
CA ALA A 244 -18.33 33.07 -1.24
C ALA A 244 -18.42 33.00 0.30
N ASP A 245 -19.52 33.47 0.90
CA ASP A 245 -19.55 33.77 2.34
C ASP A 245 -19.80 32.57 3.29
N GLU A 246 -20.02 31.34 2.80
CA GLU A 246 -20.25 30.18 3.69
C GLU A 246 -19.41 28.96 3.26
N VAL A 247 -18.38 28.66 4.05
CA VAL A 247 -17.59 27.41 3.98
C VAL A 247 -18.04 26.53 5.14
N LEU A 248 -18.36 25.27 4.85
CA LEU A 248 -18.77 24.30 5.86
C LEU A 248 -17.70 23.21 5.98
N ASP A 249 -17.32 22.92 7.22
CA ASP A 249 -16.35 21.89 7.54
C ASP A 249 -17.06 20.62 8.04
N PHE A 250 -16.64 19.46 7.54
CA PHE A 250 -17.20 18.14 7.87
C PHE A 250 -16.07 17.16 8.16
N THR A 251 -16.32 16.17 9.01
CA THR A 251 -15.42 15.04 9.20
C THR A 251 -15.93 13.83 8.44
N ILE A 252 -15.10 13.29 7.54
CA ILE A 252 -15.37 12.06 6.80
C ILE A 252 -14.56 10.93 7.41
N GLU A 253 -15.19 9.79 7.66
CA GLU A 253 -14.50 8.55 8.01
C GLU A 253 -14.08 7.77 6.76
N ILE A 254 -12.78 7.47 6.67
CA ILE A 254 -12.21 6.61 5.64
C ILE A 254 -11.93 5.23 6.23
N LEU A 255 -12.52 4.21 5.62
CA LEU A 255 -12.33 2.80 5.96
C LEU A 255 -11.07 2.24 5.29
N ASP A 256 -10.31 1.41 6.00
CA ASP A 256 -9.09 0.79 5.47
C ASP A 256 -9.37 -0.29 4.41
N ASP A 257 -8.44 -0.44 3.47
CA ASP A 257 -8.46 -1.26 2.25
C ASP A 257 -8.69 -2.77 2.53
N GLY A 258 -8.37 -3.23 3.74
CA GLY A 258 -8.56 -4.61 4.21
C GLY A 258 -10.02 -4.96 4.52
N LEU A 259 -10.80 -4.00 5.04
CA LEU A 259 -12.21 -4.18 5.41
C LEU A 259 -13.12 -4.36 4.19
N MET A 260 -12.73 -3.77 3.06
CA MET A 260 -13.49 -3.76 1.81
C MET A 260 -13.53 -5.16 1.15
N LEU A 261 -12.43 -5.92 1.21
CA LEU A 261 -12.39 -7.29 0.68
C LEU A 261 -13.28 -8.25 1.47
N GLN A 262 -13.38 -8.02 2.78
CA GLN A 262 -14.25 -8.79 3.67
C GLN A 262 -15.72 -8.42 3.41
N ARG A 263 -16.04 -7.13 3.33
CA ARG A 263 -17.39 -6.65 3.01
C ARG A 263 -17.88 -7.03 1.60
N ILE A 264 -17.01 -7.04 0.58
CA ILE A 264 -17.35 -7.55 -0.77
C ILE A 264 -17.62 -9.07 -0.72
N ALA A 265 -16.86 -9.82 0.09
CA ALA A 265 -17.09 -11.25 0.27
C ALA A 265 -18.43 -11.52 0.96
N ASP A 266 -18.77 -10.74 2.00
CA ASP A 266 -20.04 -10.82 2.72
C ASP A 266 -21.23 -10.43 1.84
N ALA A 267 -21.11 -9.37 1.03
CA ALA A 267 -22.13 -8.94 0.07
C ALA A 267 -22.37 -9.96 -1.05
N ARG A 268 -21.30 -10.64 -1.53
CA ARG A 268 -21.42 -11.78 -2.47
C ARG A 268 -22.11 -12.97 -1.83
N GLN A 269 -21.85 -13.23 -0.55
CA GLN A 269 -22.45 -14.33 0.19
C GLN A 269 -23.94 -14.06 0.50
N ALA A 270 -24.33 -12.78 0.63
CA ALA A 270 -25.71 -12.31 0.74
C ALA A 270 -26.47 -12.29 -0.60
N GLY A 271 -25.83 -12.62 -1.73
CA GLY A 271 -26.46 -12.72 -3.04
C GLY A 271 -26.70 -11.38 -3.76
N ASN A 272 -26.08 -10.29 -3.29
CA ASN A 272 -26.26 -8.98 -3.90
C ASN A 272 -25.30 -8.82 -5.10
N THR A 273 -25.84 -8.95 -6.32
CA THR A 273 -25.05 -8.99 -7.57
C THR A 273 -25.01 -7.66 -8.32
N ASP A 274 -25.57 -6.59 -7.76
CA ASP A 274 -25.78 -5.32 -8.48
C ASP A 274 -24.78 -4.20 -8.19
N ILE A 275 -23.59 -4.51 -7.63
CA ILE A 275 -22.58 -3.49 -7.29
C ILE A 275 -21.89 -2.88 -8.54
N LEU A 276 -22.25 -3.27 -9.77
CA LEU A 276 -21.54 -2.87 -10.99
C LEU A 276 -22.44 -2.50 -12.19
N SER A 277 -23.70 -2.16 -11.99
CA SER A 277 -24.56 -1.65 -13.07
C SER A 277 -24.76 -0.13 -12.96
N ASN A 278 -24.49 0.59 -14.07
CA ASN A 278 -24.52 2.05 -14.17
C ASN A 278 -25.94 2.67 -14.12
N ASP A 279 -27.00 1.86 -14.16
CA ASP A 279 -28.38 2.33 -14.35
C ASP A 279 -29.12 2.68 -13.04
N ALA A 280 -28.50 2.47 -11.86
CA ALA A 280 -29.14 2.67 -10.55
C ALA A 280 -28.67 3.92 -9.78
N LEU A 281 -27.77 4.74 -10.32
CA LEU A 281 -27.14 5.84 -9.55
C LEU A 281 -28.09 6.96 -9.09
N GLY A 282 -29.27 7.11 -9.71
CA GLY A 282 -30.20 8.20 -9.41
C GLY A 282 -31.20 7.90 -8.28
N GLU A 283 -31.79 6.71 -8.26
CA GLU A 283 -32.79 6.31 -7.25
C GLU A 283 -32.16 5.63 -6.02
N GLU A 284 -30.92 5.16 -6.14
CA GLU A 284 -30.25 4.41 -5.05
C GLU A 284 -29.44 5.31 -4.11
N LEU A 285 -29.08 6.55 -4.54
CA LEU A 285 -28.43 7.55 -3.70
C LEU A 285 -29.32 8.01 -2.54
N GLU A 286 -30.63 8.21 -2.75
CA GLU A 286 -31.57 8.49 -1.66
C GLU A 286 -31.66 7.31 -0.67
N SER A 287 -31.63 6.07 -1.15
CA SER A 287 -31.71 4.87 -0.29
C SER A 287 -30.43 4.59 0.50
N LEU A 288 -29.26 5.04 0.02
CA LEU A 288 -27.98 4.89 0.70
C LEU A 288 -27.82 5.87 1.87
N PHE A 289 -28.50 7.02 1.84
CA PHE A 289 -28.55 7.97 2.97
C PHE A 289 -29.61 7.61 4.01
N GLU A 290 -30.61 6.81 3.65
CA GLU A 290 -31.76 6.48 4.51
C GLU A 290 -31.62 5.14 5.25
N TYR A 291 -30.54 4.38 5.05
CA TYR A 291 -30.28 3.18 5.87
C TYR A 291 -29.85 3.60 7.28
N GLU A 292 -30.83 3.67 8.16
CA GLU A 292 -30.70 3.93 9.60
C GLU A 292 -29.64 2.96 10.19
N LEU A 293 -28.49 3.53 10.56
CA LEU A 293 -27.29 2.90 11.15
C LEU A 293 -27.52 2.37 12.58
N ASP A 294 -28.72 1.90 12.90
CA ASP A 294 -29.09 1.58 14.30
C ASP A 294 -28.71 0.16 14.76
N GLU A 295 -28.16 -0.69 13.88
CA GLU A 295 -27.92 -2.12 14.20
C GLU A 295 -26.49 -2.65 13.94
N LEU A 296 -25.47 -1.79 13.97
CA LEU A 296 -24.06 -2.24 13.93
C LEU A 296 -23.39 -1.99 15.28
N ASP A 297 -23.31 -3.06 16.08
CA ASP A 297 -22.51 -3.12 17.30
C ASP A 297 -21.01 -3.03 16.91
N PRO A 298 -20.29 -1.95 17.30
CA PRO A 298 -18.90 -1.76 16.93
C PRO A 298 -18.02 -2.63 17.82
N GLU A 299 -17.74 -3.87 17.41
CA GLU A 299 -16.68 -4.66 18.05
C GLU A 299 -15.29 -4.10 17.70
N GLU A 300 -14.42 -4.04 18.72
CA GLU A 300 -13.06 -3.48 18.74
C GLU A 300 -12.16 -3.97 17.58
N ASP A 301 -11.85 -3.06 16.66
CA ASP A 301 -10.62 -2.91 15.84
C ASP A 301 -10.90 -2.36 14.42
N ASP A 302 -11.93 -1.54 14.26
CA ASP A 302 -12.12 -0.73 13.05
C ASP A 302 -11.12 0.44 13.04
N VAL A 303 -10.07 0.34 12.23
CA VAL A 303 -9.14 1.46 12.00
C VAL A 303 -9.75 2.39 10.95
N SER A 304 -10.77 3.16 11.33
CA SER A 304 -11.24 4.30 10.54
C SER A 304 -10.29 5.49 10.75
N ARG A 305 -10.01 6.23 9.68
CA ARG A 305 -9.35 7.54 9.77
C ARG A 305 -10.35 8.63 9.48
N GLU A 306 -10.53 9.53 10.44
CA GLU A 306 -11.26 10.77 10.27
C GLU A 306 -10.42 11.78 9.46
N ILE A 307 -11.02 12.38 8.43
CA ILE A 307 -10.43 13.45 7.62
C ILE A 307 -11.39 14.63 7.59
N GLU A 308 -10.89 15.82 7.92
CA GLU A 308 -11.65 17.06 7.83
C GLU A 308 -11.68 17.57 6.39
N VAL A 309 -12.87 17.81 5.84
CA VAL A 309 -13.07 18.38 4.51
C VAL A 309 -13.96 19.61 4.56
N SER A 310 -13.76 20.53 3.61
CA SER A 310 -14.45 21.80 3.53
C SER A 310 -15.21 21.91 2.22
N PHE A 311 -16.50 22.26 2.29
CA PHE A 311 -17.37 22.44 1.13
C PHE A 311 -17.89 23.87 1.00
N SER A 312 -18.22 24.24 -0.23
CA SER A 312 -18.90 25.49 -0.55
C SER A 312 -20.39 25.47 -0.21
N GLY A 313 -20.84 26.56 0.41
CA GLY A 313 -22.22 27.05 0.56
C GLY A 313 -23.09 27.05 -0.70
N ARG A 314 -22.45 27.13 -1.87
CA ARG A 314 -23.12 27.45 -3.15
C ARG A 314 -22.70 26.49 -4.27
N GLY A 315 -22.38 25.24 -3.91
CA GLY A 315 -22.33 24.18 -4.90
C GLY A 315 -21.03 23.95 -5.64
N LEU A 316 -19.95 24.64 -5.26
CA LEU A 316 -18.63 24.42 -5.86
C LEU A 316 -17.99 23.09 -5.44
N GLY A 317 -18.64 22.31 -4.59
CA GLY A 317 -18.08 21.10 -3.99
C GLY A 317 -17.02 21.45 -2.96
N LEU A 318 -15.91 20.70 -2.99
CA LEU A 318 -14.77 20.93 -2.12
C LEU A 318 -14.14 22.31 -2.36
N VAL A 319 -13.92 23.06 -1.29
CA VAL A 319 -13.26 24.36 -1.31
C VAL A 319 -12.18 24.38 -0.24
N LYS A 320 -11.07 25.04 -0.56
CA LYS A 320 -9.98 25.24 0.38
C LYS A 320 -10.47 26.01 1.62
N PRO A 321 -10.27 25.51 2.85
CA PRO A 321 -10.65 26.25 4.06
C PRO A 321 -9.78 27.50 4.26
N GLU A 322 -10.34 28.51 4.93
CA GLU A 322 -9.61 29.75 5.28
C GLU A 322 -8.39 29.49 6.17
N THR A 323 -8.39 28.38 6.92
CA THR A 323 -7.29 27.99 7.81
C THR A 323 -6.03 27.59 7.05
N PHE A 324 -6.14 27.24 5.76
CA PHE A 324 -4.99 26.86 4.92
C PHE A 324 -4.36 28.11 4.30
N VAL A 325 -3.42 28.74 4.99
CA VAL A 325 -2.77 29.99 4.53
C VAL A 325 -1.51 29.71 3.70
N GLY A 326 -0.93 28.53 3.86
CA GLY A 326 0.24 28.03 3.18
C GLY A 326 0.02 27.69 1.70
N ARG A 327 1.09 27.24 1.05
CA ARG A 327 1.10 26.90 -0.37
C ARG A 327 1.58 25.47 -0.57
N ARG A 328 1.04 24.82 -1.60
CA ARG A 328 1.55 23.54 -2.08
C ARG A 328 2.99 23.71 -2.57
N ARG A 329 3.83 22.70 -2.33
CA ARG A 329 5.19 22.64 -2.87
C ARG A 329 5.18 22.45 -4.39
N SER A 330 4.29 21.59 -4.89
CA SER A 330 4.06 21.35 -6.31
C SER A 330 2.56 21.24 -6.58
N PHE A 331 2.11 21.94 -7.63
CA PHE A 331 0.75 21.79 -8.14
C PHE A 331 0.71 20.64 -9.15
N GLY A 332 -0.30 19.79 -9.04
CA GLY A 332 -0.60 18.71 -9.97
C GLY A 332 -1.53 19.15 -11.10
N GLN A 333 -1.64 18.32 -12.14
CA GLN A 333 -2.51 18.56 -13.28
C GLN A 333 -3.99 18.72 -12.88
N LEU A 334 -4.44 17.98 -11.85
CA LEU A 334 -5.80 18.09 -11.34
C LEU A 334 -6.13 19.49 -10.81
N GLN A 335 -5.21 20.12 -10.08
CA GLN A 335 -5.42 21.48 -9.57
C GLN A 335 -5.49 22.51 -10.69
N PHE A 336 -4.68 22.35 -11.74
CA PHE A 336 -4.76 23.23 -12.90
C PHE A 336 -6.09 23.08 -13.65
N ASP A 337 -6.53 21.84 -13.87
CA ASP A 337 -7.78 21.56 -14.56
C ASP A 337 -8.99 22.00 -13.71
N ARG A 338 -8.90 21.86 -12.38
CA ARG A 338 -9.92 22.32 -11.42
C ARG A 338 -10.03 23.84 -11.37
N ALA A 339 -8.91 24.55 -11.32
CA ALA A 339 -8.90 26.00 -11.35
C ALA A 339 -9.50 26.55 -12.66
N ASP A 340 -9.15 25.95 -13.80
CA ASP A 340 -9.74 26.30 -15.11
C ASP A 340 -11.26 26.04 -15.15
N LEU A 341 -11.69 24.91 -14.60
CA LEU A 341 -13.11 24.53 -14.48
C LEU A 341 -13.90 25.58 -13.69
N LEU A 342 -13.43 25.96 -12.50
CA LEU A 342 -14.11 26.95 -11.64
C LEU A 342 -14.20 28.33 -12.30
N VAL A 343 -13.14 28.77 -13.00
CA VAL A 343 -13.16 30.04 -13.72
C VAL A 343 -14.19 30.03 -14.86
N LYS A 344 -14.32 28.91 -15.57
CA LYS A 344 -15.31 28.78 -16.66
C LYS A 344 -16.73 28.64 -16.15
N TYR A 345 -16.92 27.95 -15.02
CA TYR A 345 -18.20 27.87 -14.32
C TYR A 345 -18.70 29.26 -13.92
N GLY A 346 -17.86 30.09 -13.29
CA GLY A 346 -18.25 31.45 -12.92
C GLY A 346 -18.58 32.36 -14.10
N LYS A 347 -17.87 32.20 -15.23
CA LYS A 347 -18.21 32.91 -16.48
C LYS A 347 -19.56 32.48 -17.04
N MET A 348 -19.86 31.19 -16.99
CA MET A 348 -21.15 30.64 -17.42
C MET A 348 -22.29 31.20 -16.56
N LEU A 349 -22.18 31.14 -15.23
CA LEU A 349 -23.20 31.69 -14.33
C LEU A 349 -23.42 33.19 -14.54
N LYS A 350 -22.34 33.97 -14.66
CA LYS A 350 -22.47 35.40 -14.98
C LYS A 350 -23.22 35.64 -16.29
N SER A 351 -22.93 34.86 -17.33
CA SER A 351 -23.62 35.01 -18.62
C SER A 351 -25.09 34.56 -18.55
N LEU A 352 -25.41 33.59 -17.68
CA LEU A 352 -26.76 33.13 -17.41
C LEU A 352 -27.60 34.22 -16.75
N ASP A 353 -27.03 34.89 -15.74
CA ASP A 353 -27.68 36.02 -15.06
C ASP A 353 -27.90 37.20 -16.00
N GLU A 354 -26.88 37.59 -16.77
CA GLU A 354 -27.00 38.65 -17.76
C GLU A 354 -28.10 38.31 -18.80
N TYR A 355 -28.15 37.06 -19.29
CA TYR A 355 -29.21 36.64 -20.21
C TYR A 355 -30.61 36.70 -19.58
N ASN A 356 -30.77 36.23 -18.33
CA ASN A 356 -32.04 36.26 -17.62
C ASN A 356 -32.54 37.70 -17.35
N GLU A 357 -31.64 38.64 -17.06
CA GLU A 357 -31.96 40.07 -16.89
C GLU A 357 -32.55 40.65 -18.19
N TYR A 358 -31.92 40.36 -19.34
CA TYR A 358 -32.42 40.81 -20.64
C TYR A 358 -33.72 40.13 -21.05
N LEU A 359 -33.93 38.85 -20.73
CA LEU A 359 -35.21 38.18 -20.94
C LEU A 359 -36.35 38.88 -20.19
N TYR A 360 -36.09 39.27 -18.95
CA TYR A 360 -37.05 40.00 -18.15
C TYR A 360 -37.40 41.37 -18.78
N ALA A 361 -36.38 42.11 -19.23
CA ALA A 361 -36.57 43.39 -19.94
C ALA A 361 -37.36 43.22 -21.25
N VAL A 362 -37.07 42.18 -22.04
CA VAL A 362 -37.82 41.87 -23.27
C VAL A 362 -39.28 41.54 -22.95
N ASN A 363 -39.55 40.76 -21.89
CA ASN A 363 -40.93 40.43 -21.52
C ASN A 363 -41.73 41.67 -21.08
N GLN A 364 -41.11 42.58 -20.31
CA GLN A 364 -41.74 43.84 -19.92
C GLN A 364 -42.10 44.70 -21.14
N GLU A 365 -41.17 44.87 -22.08
CA GLU A 365 -41.40 45.69 -23.27
C GLU A 365 -42.42 45.03 -24.22
N TYR A 366 -42.40 43.69 -24.34
CA TYR A 366 -43.42 42.93 -25.05
C TYR A 366 -44.82 43.21 -24.50
N GLU A 367 -45.01 43.14 -23.18
CA GLU A 367 -46.32 43.40 -22.55
C GLU A 367 -46.79 44.84 -22.76
N HIS A 368 -45.86 45.79 -22.73
CA HIS A 368 -46.13 47.18 -23.02
C HIS A 368 -46.59 47.39 -24.47
N LEU A 369 -45.86 46.84 -25.44
CA LEU A 369 -46.16 46.93 -26.87
C LEU A 369 -47.50 46.26 -27.25
N VAL A 370 -47.79 45.08 -26.69
CA VAL A 370 -49.07 44.40 -26.92
C VAL A 370 -50.24 45.22 -26.38
N LYS A 371 -50.09 45.89 -25.24
CA LYS A 371 -51.14 46.79 -24.71
C LYS A 371 -51.35 47.97 -25.65
N GLU A 372 -50.28 48.66 -26.07
CA GLU A 372 -50.39 49.83 -26.94
C GLU A 372 -51.02 49.50 -28.30
N LEU A 373 -50.67 48.34 -28.88
CA LEU A 373 -51.28 47.85 -30.13
C LEU A 373 -52.78 47.54 -29.99
N ASN A 374 -53.23 47.06 -28.84
CA ASN A 374 -54.64 46.76 -28.61
C ASN A 374 -55.51 48.02 -28.39
N TYR A 375 -54.91 49.18 -28.13
CA TYR A 375 -55.63 50.46 -27.99
C TYR A 375 -55.70 51.26 -29.31
N GLY A 376 -54.82 50.99 -30.29
CA GLY A 376 -54.86 51.60 -31.62
C GLY A 376 -56.04 51.07 -32.44
N THR A 377 -56.92 51.94 -32.90
CA THR A 377 -58.11 51.55 -33.69
C THR A 377 -58.09 52.25 -35.05
N ALA A 378 -57.47 51.63 -36.08
CA ALA A 378 -57.79 51.99 -37.46
C ALA A 378 -57.34 51.01 -38.57
N ASN A 379 -56.33 50.14 -38.40
CA ASN A 379 -55.75 49.45 -39.56
C ASN A 379 -55.24 48.02 -39.32
N HIS A 380 -56.12 47.05 -39.61
CA HIS A 380 -55.95 45.63 -39.30
C HIS A 380 -54.65 45.01 -39.88
N ASP A 381 -54.30 45.27 -41.14
CA ASP A 381 -53.16 44.61 -41.81
C ASP A 381 -51.78 45.08 -41.31
N ALA A 382 -51.69 46.31 -40.81
CA ALA A 382 -50.45 46.85 -40.23
C ALA A 382 -50.29 46.42 -38.76
N GLU A 383 -51.40 46.38 -38.03
CA GLU A 383 -51.48 45.87 -36.65
C GLU A 383 -51.15 44.38 -36.59
N THR A 384 -51.67 43.55 -37.51
CA THR A 384 -51.35 42.11 -37.58
C THR A 384 -49.86 41.87 -37.81
N ARG A 385 -49.21 42.63 -38.70
CA ARG A 385 -47.76 42.49 -38.94
C ARG A 385 -46.91 42.97 -37.79
N ALA A 386 -47.31 44.06 -37.11
CA ALA A 386 -46.62 44.51 -35.90
C ALA A 386 -46.77 43.48 -34.76
N HIS A 387 -47.95 42.88 -34.63
CA HIS A 387 -48.20 41.81 -33.67
C HIS A 387 -47.33 40.59 -33.99
N ASP A 388 -47.31 40.12 -35.24
CA ASP A 388 -46.45 39.00 -35.66
C ASP A 388 -44.97 39.27 -35.34
N TYR A 389 -44.46 40.44 -35.70
CA TYR A 389 -43.11 40.89 -35.36
C TYR A 389 -42.84 40.87 -33.85
N ILE A 390 -43.77 41.32 -33.02
CA ILE A 390 -43.56 41.33 -31.56
C ILE A 390 -43.54 39.90 -31.00
N TYR A 391 -44.41 39.02 -31.50
CA TYR A 391 -44.46 37.62 -31.08
C TYR A 391 -43.22 36.84 -31.50
N THR A 392 -42.77 37.00 -32.75
CA THR A 392 -41.54 36.36 -33.25
C THR A 392 -40.31 36.88 -32.49
N GLY A 393 -40.29 38.17 -32.14
CA GLY A 393 -39.25 38.76 -31.29
C GLY A 393 -39.18 38.15 -29.89
N LYS A 394 -40.34 37.89 -29.27
CA LYS A 394 -40.39 37.24 -27.96
C LYS A 394 -39.95 35.78 -28.06
N ALA A 395 -40.42 35.05 -29.07
CA ALA A 395 -40.00 33.67 -29.31
C ALA A 395 -38.48 33.57 -29.51
N LEU A 396 -37.89 34.50 -30.27
CA LEU A 396 -36.45 34.58 -30.50
C LEU A 396 -35.67 34.93 -29.24
N ALA A 397 -36.12 35.91 -28.45
CA ALA A 397 -35.50 36.24 -27.18
C ALA A 397 -35.52 35.03 -26.23
N TYR A 398 -36.64 34.30 -26.18
CA TYR A 398 -36.81 33.09 -25.37
C TYR A 398 -36.15 31.83 -25.96
N ALA A 399 -35.47 31.90 -27.10
CA ALA A 399 -34.88 30.74 -27.77
C ALA A 399 -33.91 29.97 -26.84
N TYR A 400 -33.16 30.69 -25.99
CA TYR A 400 -32.26 30.10 -25.01
C TYR A 400 -32.85 30.02 -23.59
N HIS A 401 -34.15 30.33 -23.42
CA HIS A 401 -34.79 30.35 -22.09
C HIS A 401 -35.01 28.94 -21.51
N VAL A 402 -35.30 27.96 -22.37
CA VAL A 402 -35.44 26.56 -21.92
C VAL A 402 -34.11 26.07 -21.34
N ILE A 403 -33.02 26.39 -22.02
CA ILE A 403 -31.64 26.15 -21.59
C ILE A 403 -31.33 26.88 -20.29
N SER A 404 -31.67 28.17 -20.18
CA SER A 404 -31.41 28.93 -18.94
C SER A 404 -32.17 28.37 -17.74
N LYS A 405 -33.39 27.86 -17.96
CA LYS A 405 -34.18 27.16 -16.94
C LYS A 405 -33.55 25.82 -16.54
N ASN A 406 -33.10 25.02 -17.50
CA ASN A 406 -32.46 23.73 -17.24
C ASN A 406 -31.13 23.91 -16.48
N LEU A 407 -30.36 24.94 -16.84
CA LEU A 407 -29.14 25.33 -16.12
C LEU A 407 -29.43 25.77 -14.68
N LYS A 408 -30.49 26.57 -14.49
CA LYS A 408 -30.89 27.00 -13.15
C LYS A 408 -31.35 25.84 -12.28
N LEU A 409 -32.09 24.89 -12.84
CA LEU A 409 -32.48 23.65 -12.14
C LEU A 409 -31.25 22.82 -11.78
N ALA A 410 -30.24 22.75 -12.66
CA ALA A 410 -28.98 22.08 -12.36
C ALA A 410 -28.23 22.75 -11.21
N SER A 411 -28.16 24.09 -11.18
CA SER A 411 -27.55 24.82 -10.05
C SER A 411 -28.36 24.71 -8.75
N GLU A 412 -29.69 24.71 -8.82
CA GLU A 412 -30.57 24.52 -7.64
C GLU A 412 -30.44 23.10 -7.07
N PHE A 413 -30.29 22.07 -7.90
CA PHE A 413 -30.05 20.69 -7.44
C PHE A 413 -28.74 20.57 -6.65
N VAL A 414 -27.74 21.36 -7.01
CA VAL A 414 -26.48 21.42 -6.27
C VAL A 414 -26.66 22.14 -4.92
N GLU A 415 -27.52 23.15 -4.84
CA GLU A 415 -27.92 23.77 -3.57
C GLU A 415 -28.70 22.79 -2.67
N ASP A 416 -29.50 21.88 -3.25
CA ASP A 416 -30.21 20.83 -2.50
C ASP A 416 -29.26 19.76 -1.93
N ILE A 417 -28.23 19.34 -2.69
CA ILE A 417 -27.15 18.47 -2.16
C ILE A 417 -26.43 19.18 -1.00
N HIS A 418 -26.19 20.49 -1.14
CA HIS A 418 -25.60 21.29 -0.08
C HIS A 418 -26.48 21.33 1.17
N LYS A 419 -27.79 21.48 0.99
CA LYS A 419 -28.78 21.48 2.09
C LYS A 419 -28.82 20.15 2.85
N ILE A 420 -28.72 19.03 2.14
CA ILE A 420 -28.61 17.69 2.75
C ILE A 420 -27.33 17.58 3.57
N ALA A 421 -26.21 18.07 3.03
CA ALA A 421 -24.94 18.08 3.76
C ALA A 421 -25.03 18.95 5.03
N THR A 422 -25.62 20.15 4.96
CA THR A 422 -25.83 21.02 6.14
C THR A 422 -26.70 20.37 7.20
N GLU A 423 -27.81 19.73 6.80
CA GLU A 423 -28.74 19.09 7.73
C GLU A 423 -28.07 17.93 8.48
N ALA A 424 -27.22 17.15 7.80
CA ALA A 424 -26.42 16.09 8.44
C ALA A 424 -25.43 16.65 9.48
N ALA A 425 -24.77 17.78 9.19
CA ALA A 425 -23.85 18.44 10.11
C ALA A 425 -24.55 19.05 11.34
N GLU A 426 -25.72 19.65 11.17
CA GLU A 426 -26.51 20.22 12.27
C GLU A 426 -27.00 19.14 13.27
N ASP A 427 -27.28 17.93 12.78
CA ASP A 427 -27.68 16.79 13.61
C ASP A 427 -26.50 16.06 14.30
N GLY A 428 -25.26 16.51 14.09
CA GLY A 428 -24.06 15.88 14.64
C GLY A 428 -23.81 14.47 14.08
N LYS A 429 -24.42 14.13 12.95
CA LYS A 429 -24.19 12.88 12.23
C LYS A 429 -23.05 13.12 11.23
N ASN A 430 -21.91 12.46 11.42
CA ASN A 430 -20.87 12.45 10.40
C ASN A 430 -21.42 11.75 9.16
N PRO A 431 -21.52 12.40 7.99
CA PRO A 431 -21.92 11.70 6.78
C PRO A 431 -20.84 10.66 6.45
N VAL A 432 -21.20 9.38 6.49
CA VAL A 432 -20.29 8.27 6.20
C VAL A 432 -20.13 8.16 4.69
N TRP A 433 -19.11 8.82 4.15
CA TRP A 433 -18.74 8.70 2.75
C TRP A 433 -17.79 7.53 2.57
N VAL A 434 -18.32 6.39 2.11
CA VAL A 434 -17.54 5.17 1.89
C VAL A 434 -16.56 5.37 0.74
N SER A 435 -15.34 5.80 1.07
CA SER A 435 -14.30 6.05 0.07
C SER A 435 -13.31 4.88 -0.09
N SER A 436 -13.50 4.03 -1.11
CA SER A 436 -12.45 3.17 -1.65
C SER A 436 -11.68 3.86 -2.76
N PHE A 437 -10.35 3.80 -2.74
CA PHE A 437 -9.49 4.47 -3.73
C PHE A 437 -9.85 4.11 -5.19
N SER A 438 -10.47 2.95 -5.42
CA SER A 438 -10.78 2.43 -6.76
C SER A 438 -12.19 2.71 -7.30
N GLY A 439 -13.08 3.40 -6.56
CA GLY A 439 -14.46 3.60 -7.05
C GLY A 439 -15.25 4.78 -6.46
N SER A 440 -14.68 5.54 -5.53
CA SER A 440 -15.45 6.45 -4.66
C SER A 440 -14.98 7.91 -4.63
N LEU A 441 -13.80 8.21 -5.18
CA LEU A 441 -13.28 9.58 -5.22
C LEU A 441 -14.25 10.49 -6.01
N LYS A 442 -14.87 9.93 -7.06
CA LYS A 442 -15.99 10.52 -7.79
C LYS A 442 -17.25 10.75 -6.95
N ALA A 443 -17.67 9.76 -6.15
CA ALA A 443 -18.95 9.80 -5.44
C ALA A 443 -18.93 10.71 -4.20
N ALA A 444 -17.81 10.73 -3.46
CA ALA A 444 -17.69 11.49 -2.21
C ALA A 444 -17.23 12.94 -2.40
N LEU A 445 -16.37 13.22 -3.39
CA LEU A 445 -15.72 14.54 -3.55
C LEU A 445 -16.11 15.26 -4.86
N GLY A 446 -16.69 14.55 -5.83
CA GLY A 446 -17.09 15.09 -7.15
C GLY A 446 -18.59 15.23 -7.38
N ALA A 447 -19.42 14.94 -6.38
CA ALA A 447 -20.88 14.86 -6.48
C ALA A 447 -21.59 16.06 -7.15
N PRO A 448 -21.17 17.33 -6.97
CA PRO A 448 -21.86 18.45 -7.62
C PRO A 448 -21.75 18.39 -9.15
N PHE A 449 -20.55 18.14 -9.69
CA PHE A 449 -20.33 18.23 -11.13
C PHE A 449 -20.70 16.94 -11.89
N ILE A 450 -20.77 15.80 -11.22
CA ILE A 450 -21.15 14.52 -11.83
C ILE A 450 -22.66 14.46 -12.07
N SER A 451 -23.47 14.91 -11.11
CA SER A 451 -24.94 14.93 -11.22
C SER A 451 -25.43 15.98 -12.23
N GLU A 452 -24.77 17.14 -12.30
CA GLU A 452 -25.07 18.20 -13.28
C GLU A 452 -24.82 17.77 -14.74
N LYS A 453 -23.92 16.82 -14.99
CA LYS A 453 -23.45 16.48 -16.34
C LYS A 453 -24.58 16.11 -17.30
N TRP A 454 -25.60 15.39 -16.83
CA TRP A 454 -26.70 14.92 -17.68
C TRP A 454 -27.62 16.08 -18.11
N ALA A 455 -27.99 16.95 -17.16
CA ALA A 455 -28.79 18.14 -17.44
C ALA A 455 -28.06 19.13 -18.36
N LEU A 456 -26.74 19.29 -18.15
CA LEU A 456 -25.89 20.15 -18.96
C LEU A 456 -25.67 19.61 -20.38
N GLN A 457 -25.52 18.30 -20.55
CA GLN A 457 -25.42 17.68 -21.87
C GLN A 457 -26.70 17.83 -22.68
N TRP A 458 -27.86 17.64 -22.04
CA TRP A 458 -29.14 17.85 -22.70
C TRP A 458 -29.33 19.32 -23.09
N ALA A 459 -28.98 20.26 -22.19
CA ALA A 459 -28.97 21.68 -22.50
C ALA A 459 -28.06 21.97 -23.71
N ALA A 460 -26.85 21.41 -23.77
CA ALA A 460 -25.89 21.62 -24.85
C ALA A 460 -26.41 21.17 -26.22
N GLU A 461 -27.07 20.02 -26.29
CA GLU A 461 -27.69 19.52 -27.52
C GLU A 461 -28.84 20.45 -27.98
N GLU A 462 -29.62 20.98 -27.05
CA GLU A 462 -30.67 21.97 -27.32
C GLU A 462 -30.10 23.33 -27.77
N ILE A 463 -28.95 23.74 -27.21
CA ILE A 463 -28.23 24.97 -27.57
C ILE A 463 -27.82 24.99 -29.06
N ASP A 464 -27.33 23.87 -29.59
CA ASP A 464 -26.85 23.80 -30.98
C ASP A 464 -27.98 24.00 -31.99
N LEU A 465 -29.10 23.31 -31.78
CA LEU A 465 -30.29 23.42 -32.62
C LEU A 465 -30.96 24.80 -32.52
N THR A 466 -31.02 25.36 -31.30
CA THR A 466 -31.63 26.69 -31.08
C THR A 466 -30.79 27.82 -31.65
N GLY A 467 -29.45 27.71 -31.64
CA GLY A 467 -28.56 28.72 -32.20
C GLY A 467 -28.70 28.90 -33.70
N GLU A 468 -28.70 27.81 -34.48
CA GLU A 468 -28.87 27.87 -35.94
C GLU A 468 -30.22 28.48 -36.34
N ALA A 469 -31.29 28.11 -35.62
CA ALA A 469 -32.63 28.64 -35.86
C ALA A 469 -32.74 30.13 -35.49
N ALA A 470 -32.08 30.55 -34.41
CA ALA A 470 -32.07 31.94 -33.96
C ALA A 470 -31.35 32.86 -34.95
N GLU A 471 -30.20 32.44 -35.50
CA GLU A 471 -29.45 33.21 -36.51
C GLU A 471 -30.30 33.50 -37.76
N LEU A 472 -31.01 32.50 -38.27
CA LEU A 472 -31.91 32.68 -39.42
C LEU A 472 -33.09 33.60 -39.10
N ALA A 473 -33.66 33.49 -37.90
CA ALA A 473 -34.77 34.31 -37.45
C ALA A 473 -34.39 35.78 -37.27
N ILE A 474 -33.16 36.08 -36.81
CA ILE A 474 -32.64 37.45 -36.71
C ILE A 474 -32.63 38.14 -38.08
N VAL A 475 -32.12 37.47 -39.11
CA VAL A 475 -32.03 38.03 -40.48
C VAL A 475 -33.41 38.35 -41.05
N ASN A 476 -34.38 37.44 -40.90
CA ASN A 476 -35.75 37.67 -41.38
C ASN A 476 -36.42 38.84 -40.64
N ARG A 477 -36.17 38.96 -39.34
CA ARG A 477 -36.74 40.00 -38.49
C ARG A 477 -36.19 41.40 -38.80
N GLU A 478 -34.92 41.53 -39.18
CA GLU A 478 -34.38 42.82 -39.64
C GLU A 478 -35.15 43.35 -40.85
N HIS A 479 -35.47 42.46 -41.80
CA HIS A 479 -36.26 42.81 -42.97
C HIS A 479 -37.69 43.24 -42.60
N GLU A 480 -38.36 42.49 -41.72
CA GLU A 480 -39.72 42.82 -41.24
C GLU A 480 -39.78 44.16 -40.51
N LEU A 481 -38.75 44.49 -39.72
CA LEU A 481 -38.66 45.78 -39.03
C LEU A 481 -38.60 46.94 -40.04
N ASP A 482 -37.77 46.82 -41.08
CA ASP A 482 -37.65 47.85 -42.11
C ASP A 482 -38.99 48.10 -42.85
N GLU A 483 -39.74 47.03 -43.13
CA GLU A 483 -41.08 47.15 -43.72
C GLU A 483 -42.06 47.89 -42.79
N LEU A 484 -42.07 47.55 -41.50
CA LEU A 484 -42.92 48.20 -40.49
C LEU A 484 -42.56 49.69 -40.32
N LEU A 485 -41.27 50.02 -40.34
CA LEU A 485 -40.79 51.40 -40.27
C LEU A 485 -41.13 52.21 -41.53
N ALA A 486 -41.17 51.58 -42.70
CA ALA A 486 -41.58 52.19 -43.97
C ALA A 486 -43.10 52.39 -44.09
N SER A 487 -43.90 51.65 -43.31
CA SER A 487 -45.36 51.76 -43.32
C SER A 487 -45.85 53.16 -42.90
N ARG A 488 -46.81 53.73 -43.64
CA ARG A 488 -47.48 54.99 -43.27
C ARG A 488 -48.61 54.82 -42.26
N ASN A 489 -48.99 53.56 -42.00
CA ASN A 489 -50.13 53.21 -41.16
C ASN A 489 -49.76 53.00 -39.69
N ILE A 490 -48.46 53.05 -39.37
CA ILE A 490 -47.93 52.98 -38.01
C ILE A 490 -47.45 54.39 -37.66
N ASP A 491 -47.87 54.91 -36.52
CA ASP A 491 -47.47 56.24 -36.08
C ASP A 491 -46.01 56.30 -35.62
N SER A 492 -45.50 57.52 -35.37
CA SER A 492 -44.10 57.68 -34.97
C SER A 492 -43.81 57.09 -33.60
N HIS A 493 -44.79 57.09 -32.68
CA HIS A 493 -44.61 56.59 -31.32
C HIS A 493 -44.40 55.07 -31.33
N MET A 494 -45.27 54.34 -32.03
CA MET A 494 -45.16 52.89 -32.20
C MET A 494 -43.88 52.48 -32.92
N LYS A 495 -43.44 53.25 -33.92
CA LYS A 495 -42.14 53.00 -34.59
C LYS A 495 -40.96 53.09 -33.63
N ASP A 496 -40.99 54.04 -32.70
CA ASP A 496 -39.91 54.21 -31.74
C ASP A 496 -39.93 53.13 -30.65
N LEU A 497 -41.11 52.63 -30.26
CA LEU A 497 -41.26 51.46 -29.38
C LEU A 497 -40.78 50.17 -30.08
N LEU A 498 -41.16 49.93 -31.34
CA LEU A 498 -40.70 48.78 -32.12
C LEU A 498 -39.17 48.75 -32.28
N LYS A 499 -38.52 49.90 -32.47
CA LYS A 499 -37.05 50.00 -32.50
C LYS A 499 -36.42 49.68 -31.14
N GLN A 500 -37.01 50.13 -30.04
CA GLN A 500 -36.52 49.84 -28.69
C GLN A 500 -36.63 48.33 -28.40
N TYR A 501 -37.77 47.74 -28.75
CA TYR A 501 -37.98 46.29 -28.65
C TYR A 501 -37.03 45.49 -29.53
N ALA A 502 -36.79 45.92 -30.77
CA ALA A 502 -35.80 45.31 -31.65
C ALA A 502 -34.40 45.29 -31.02
N LYS A 503 -33.97 46.40 -30.38
CA LYS A 503 -32.69 46.48 -29.68
C LYS A 503 -32.62 45.51 -28.51
N LEU A 504 -33.66 45.43 -27.68
CA LEU A 504 -33.71 44.51 -26.54
C LEU A 504 -33.68 43.05 -26.99
N VAL A 505 -34.44 42.69 -28.04
CA VAL A 505 -34.44 41.34 -28.60
C VAL A 505 -33.06 40.98 -29.17
N ASN A 506 -32.45 41.85 -29.98
CA ASN A 506 -31.12 41.59 -30.54
C ASN A 506 -30.06 41.44 -29.44
N GLU A 507 -30.14 42.27 -28.40
CA GLU A 507 -29.23 42.19 -27.26
C GLU A 507 -29.45 40.90 -26.45
N SER A 508 -30.70 40.48 -26.22
CA SER A 508 -31.02 39.21 -25.57
C SER A 508 -30.49 38.00 -26.36
N SER A 509 -30.60 38.02 -27.69
CA SER A 509 -30.03 36.98 -28.57
C SER A 509 -28.51 36.96 -28.53
N ARG A 510 -27.87 38.13 -28.48
CA ARG A 510 -26.41 38.26 -28.30
C ARG A 510 -25.97 37.65 -26.97
N ARG A 511 -26.69 37.93 -25.88
CA ARG A 511 -26.43 37.31 -24.56
C ARG A 511 -26.69 35.81 -24.54
N GLY A 512 -27.72 35.33 -25.25
CA GLY A 512 -27.98 33.90 -25.41
C GLY A 512 -26.84 33.17 -26.12
N LEU A 513 -26.24 33.79 -27.14
CA LEU A 513 -25.05 33.24 -27.80
C LEU A 513 -23.82 33.26 -26.87
N GLU A 514 -23.63 34.32 -26.08
CA GLU A 514 -22.57 34.36 -25.06
C GLU A 514 -22.75 33.25 -24.01
N LEU A 515 -23.98 33.02 -23.55
CA LEU A 515 -24.33 31.91 -22.65
C LEU A 515 -23.98 30.55 -23.27
N LYS A 516 -24.35 30.33 -24.54
CA LYS A 516 -23.94 29.14 -25.31
C LYS A 516 -22.43 28.92 -25.25
N THR A 517 -21.65 29.93 -25.67
CA THR A 517 -20.19 29.79 -25.78
C THR A 517 -19.52 29.55 -24.44
N THR A 518 -19.99 30.18 -23.36
CA THR A 518 -19.43 29.97 -22.02
C THR A 518 -19.80 28.61 -21.44
N MET A 519 -21.01 28.11 -21.73
CA MET A 519 -21.43 26.76 -21.34
C MET A 519 -20.62 25.68 -22.06
N GLU A 520 -20.40 25.80 -23.37
CA GLU A 520 -19.52 24.87 -24.12
C GLU A 520 -18.09 24.85 -23.55
N LEU A 521 -17.54 26.03 -23.23
CA LEU A 521 -16.22 26.13 -22.62
C LEU A 521 -16.18 25.44 -21.25
N PHE A 522 -17.21 25.61 -20.43
CA PHE A 522 -17.36 24.94 -19.14
C PHE A 522 -17.43 23.42 -19.28
N LEU A 523 -18.29 22.91 -20.17
CA LEU A 523 -18.39 21.48 -20.44
C LEU A 523 -17.05 20.89 -20.91
N ALA A 524 -16.35 21.59 -21.81
CA ALA A 524 -15.04 21.16 -22.27
C ALA A 524 -13.99 21.13 -21.13
N SER A 525 -14.01 22.08 -20.20
CA SER A 525 -13.14 21.98 -19.00
C SER A 525 -13.56 20.86 -18.06
N GLN A 526 -14.86 20.60 -17.94
CA GLN A 526 -15.39 19.56 -17.07
C GLN A 526 -14.94 18.17 -17.56
N GLU A 527 -15.05 17.92 -18.86
CA GLU A 527 -14.55 16.69 -19.48
C GLU A 527 -13.05 16.52 -19.31
N ARG A 528 -12.28 17.61 -19.44
CA ARG A 528 -10.84 17.61 -19.19
C ARG A 528 -10.51 17.22 -17.75
N TYR A 529 -11.13 17.87 -16.77
CA TYR A 529 -10.94 17.57 -15.35
C TYR A 529 -11.27 16.10 -15.04
N PHE A 530 -12.44 15.60 -15.47
CA PHE A 530 -12.81 14.20 -15.26
C PHE A 530 -11.92 13.21 -16.00
N GLY A 531 -11.39 13.59 -17.17
CA GLY A 531 -10.40 12.81 -17.90
C GLY A 531 -9.11 12.64 -17.10
N THR A 532 -8.58 13.75 -16.55
CA THR A 532 -7.39 13.74 -15.68
C THR A 532 -7.65 12.97 -14.38
N LEU A 533 -8.82 13.12 -13.76
CA LEU A 533 -9.20 12.38 -12.55
C LEU A 533 -9.25 10.88 -12.81
N GLY A 534 -9.87 10.46 -13.91
CA GLY A 534 -9.89 9.05 -14.30
C GLY A 534 -8.51 8.49 -14.66
N GLU A 535 -7.56 9.31 -15.12
CA GLU A 535 -6.16 8.90 -15.21
C GLU A 535 -5.54 8.70 -13.83
N ALA A 536 -5.72 9.66 -12.93
CA ALA A 536 -5.16 9.65 -11.59
C ALA A 536 -5.63 8.45 -10.76
N GLU A 537 -6.94 8.15 -10.78
CA GLU A 537 -7.54 6.96 -10.14
C GLU A 537 -6.94 5.66 -10.67
N ARG A 538 -6.76 5.55 -12.00
CA ARG A 538 -6.14 4.37 -12.62
C ARG A 538 -4.69 4.20 -12.18
N VAL A 539 -3.92 5.29 -12.10
CA VAL A 539 -2.52 5.25 -11.65
C VAL A 539 -2.44 4.78 -10.20
N VAL A 540 -3.30 5.27 -9.30
CA VAL A 540 -3.27 4.79 -7.91
C VAL A 540 -3.71 3.33 -7.81
N THR A 541 -4.75 2.93 -8.54
CA THR A 541 -5.17 1.51 -8.57
C THR A 541 -4.03 0.60 -9.04
N GLN A 542 -3.29 1.02 -10.07
CA GLN A 542 -2.11 0.30 -10.55
C GLN A 542 -1.00 0.26 -9.50
N PHE A 543 -0.76 1.37 -8.80
CA PHE A 543 0.23 1.46 -7.74
C PHE A 543 -0.08 0.56 -6.54
N VAL A 544 -1.32 0.59 -6.04
CA VAL A 544 -1.78 -0.28 -4.95
C VAL A 544 -1.69 -1.75 -5.36
N THR A 545 -2.13 -2.09 -6.58
CA THR A 545 -2.01 -3.46 -7.11
C THR A 545 -0.56 -3.91 -7.20
N TRP A 546 0.32 -3.03 -7.66
CA TRP A 546 1.76 -3.29 -7.73
C TRP A 546 2.34 -3.54 -6.34
N ARG A 547 2.05 -2.68 -5.34
CA ARG A 547 2.48 -2.87 -3.94
C ARG A 547 1.97 -4.20 -3.36
N LYS A 548 0.70 -4.56 -3.59
CA LYS A 548 0.13 -5.86 -3.15
C LYS A 548 0.87 -7.06 -3.77
N ARG A 549 1.23 -7.00 -5.06
CA ARG A 549 2.04 -8.04 -5.74
C ARG A 549 3.47 -8.13 -5.19
N ILE A 550 4.09 -6.98 -4.92
CA ILE A 550 5.43 -6.92 -4.32
C ILE A 550 5.41 -7.51 -2.91
N ALA A 551 4.42 -7.20 -2.08
CA ALA A 551 4.27 -7.77 -0.74
C ALA A 551 4.23 -9.30 -0.77
N GLY A 552 3.43 -9.90 -1.67
CA GLY A 552 3.42 -11.35 -1.87
C GLY A 552 4.77 -11.92 -2.31
N THR A 553 5.48 -11.21 -3.19
CA THR A 553 6.83 -11.61 -3.64
C THR A 553 7.85 -11.53 -2.50
N VAL A 554 7.82 -10.47 -1.69
CA VAL A 554 8.69 -10.30 -0.51
C VAL A 554 8.49 -11.44 0.48
N SER A 555 7.23 -11.80 0.78
CA SER A 555 6.93 -12.94 1.66
C SER A 555 7.53 -14.23 1.11
N LYS A 556 7.35 -14.51 -0.20
CA LYS A 556 7.97 -15.68 -0.84
C LYS A 556 9.49 -15.68 -0.73
N GLN A 557 10.15 -14.56 -1.02
CA GLN A 557 11.61 -14.43 -0.94
C GLN A 557 12.14 -14.67 0.49
N ARG A 558 11.37 -14.27 1.53
CA ARG A 558 11.69 -14.57 2.93
C ARG A 558 11.58 -16.06 3.25
N TYR A 559 10.57 -16.75 2.74
CA TYR A 559 10.44 -18.20 2.88
C TYR A 559 11.57 -18.94 2.16
N ASP A 560 11.92 -18.51 0.94
CA ASP A 560 13.04 -19.09 0.19
C ASP A 560 14.37 -18.89 0.94
N ASP A 561 14.63 -17.70 1.50
CA ASP A 561 15.82 -17.43 2.33
C ASP A 561 15.88 -18.33 3.57
N LEU A 562 14.76 -18.47 4.29
CA LEU A 562 14.65 -19.39 5.43
C LEU A 562 14.96 -20.82 5.01
N GLY A 563 14.35 -21.29 3.92
CA GLY A 563 14.60 -22.62 3.37
C GLY A 563 16.07 -22.85 3.04
N TYR A 564 16.71 -21.91 2.33
CA TYR A 564 18.14 -22.00 2.02
C TYR A 564 19.03 -22.03 3.26
N ARG A 565 18.71 -21.27 4.32
CA ARG A 565 19.45 -21.32 5.58
C ARG A 565 19.29 -22.65 6.30
N ILE A 566 18.09 -23.22 6.33
CA ILE A 566 17.83 -24.53 6.92
C ILE A 566 18.63 -25.60 6.18
N PHE A 567 18.52 -25.68 4.85
CA PHE A 567 19.28 -26.66 4.06
C PHE A 567 20.79 -26.49 4.17
N ARG A 568 21.28 -25.26 4.30
CA ARG A 568 22.71 -25.01 4.53
C ARG A 568 23.14 -25.51 5.91
N ASN A 569 22.35 -25.25 6.95
CA ASN A 569 22.69 -25.67 8.31
C ASN A 569 22.67 -27.21 8.42
N ASP A 570 21.64 -27.85 7.87
CA ASP A 570 21.52 -29.31 7.77
C ASP A 570 22.71 -29.94 7.04
N ALA A 571 23.10 -29.36 5.88
CA ALA A 571 24.28 -29.81 5.14
C ALA A 571 25.60 -29.62 5.91
N LEU A 572 25.71 -28.60 6.77
CA LEU A 572 26.89 -28.38 7.60
C LEU A 572 26.94 -29.37 8.76
N GLU A 573 25.79 -29.67 9.38
CA GLU A 573 25.67 -30.68 10.42
C GLU A 573 26.08 -32.07 9.89
N ASP A 574 25.51 -32.49 8.76
CA ASP A 574 25.90 -33.73 8.08
C ASP A 574 27.41 -33.79 7.76
N TYR A 575 27.99 -32.66 7.32
CA TYR A 575 29.42 -32.57 7.06
C TYR A 575 30.25 -32.76 8.34
N HIS A 576 29.87 -32.09 9.44
CA HIS A 576 30.56 -32.22 10.72
C HIS A 576 30.50 -33.65 11.25
N GLU A 577 29.35 -34.33 11.16
CA GLU A 577 29.21 -35.73 11.56
C GLU A 577 30.13 -36.64 10.74
N GLN A 578 30.18 -36.48 9.41
CA GLN A 578 31.05 -37.27 8.56
C GLN A 578 32.54 -36.98 8.79
N LEU A 579 32.89 -35.73 9.09
CA LEU A 579 34.26 -35.35 9.43
C LEU A 579 34.70 -35.97 10.77
N ASP A 580 33.82 -36.04 11.76
CA ASP A 580 34.11 -36.70 13.03
C ASP A 580 34.34 -38.21 12.84
N ILE A 581 33.51 -38.87 12.03
CA ILE A 581 33.70 -40.28 11.66
C ILE A 581 35.05 -40.48 10.94
N ALA A 582 35.41 -39.60 10.01
CA ALA A 582 36.69 -39.65 9.33
C ALA A 582 37.85 -39.48 10.31
N SER A 583 37.78 -38.49 11.21
CA SER A 583 38.78 -38.23 12.25
C SER A 583 38.99 -39.43 13.16
N ARG A 584 37.90 -40.11 13.57
CA ARG A 584 37.97 -41.36 14.35
C ARG A 584 38.72 -42.47 13.62
N TYR A 585 38.45 -42.67 12.32
CA TYR A 585 39.15 -43.70 11.55
C TYR A 585 40.63 -43.36 11.33
N VAL A 586 40.96 -42.08 11.11
CA VAL A 586 42.37 -41.63 11.00
C VAL A 586 43.09 -41.84 12.33
N PHE A 587 42.46 -41.50 13.46
CA PHE A 587 42.99 -41.75 14.80
C PHE A 587 43.27 -43.24 15.04
N LEU A 588 42.32 -44.11 14.69
CA LEU A 588 42.49 -45.56 14.80
C LEU A 588 43.58 -46.11 13.87
N ALA A 589 43.74 -45.54 12.68
CA ALA A 589 44.82 -45.91 11.77
C ALA A 589 46.19 -45.52 12.34
N ALA A 590 46.33 -44.34 12.95
CA ALA A 590 47.57 -43.93 13.61
C ALA A 590 47.95 -44.88 14.77
N LYS A 591 47.00 -45.24 15.64
CA LYS A 591 47.23 -46.22 16.72
C LYS A 591 47.56 -47.62 16.17
N ALA A 592 46.94 -48.05 15.06
CA ALA A 592 47.26 -49.31 14.39
C ALA A 592 48.68 -49.33 13.82
N TYR A 593 49.13 -48.20 13.25
CA TYR A 593 50.49 -48.04 12.74
C TYR A 593 51.53 -48.24 13.85
N ASP A 594 51.35 -47.56 14.99
CA ASP A 594 52.25 -47.69 16.14
C ASP A 594 52.27 -49.10 16.70
N TYR A 595 51.11 -49.74 16.77
CA TYR A 595 51.00 -51.13 17.22
C TYR A 595 51.75 -52.12 16.30
N GLU A 596 51.64 -51.97 14.99
CA GLU A 596 52.29 -52.87 14.02
C GLU A 596 53.80 -52.61 13.89
N THR A 597 54.21 -51.35 13.96
CA THR A 597 55.62 -50.94 13.83
C THR A 597 56.39 -51.02 15.15
N ASN A 598 55.68 -51.10 16.27
CA ASN A 598 56.22 -51.08 17.63
C ASN A 598 57.12 -49.85 17.88
N LEU A 599 56.76 -48.73 17.25
CA LEU A 599 57.34 -47.42 17.50
C LEU A 599 56.77 -46.88 18.81
N LEU A 600 57.62 -46.27 19.64
CA LEU A 600 57.26 -45.77 20.97
C LEU A 600 57.55 -44.26 21.05
N GLY A 601 56.54 -43.48 21.48
CA GLY A 601 56.60 -42.11 22.03
C GLY A 601 57.56 -41.09 21.39
N LEU A 602 58.87 -41.27 21.58
CA LEU A 602 59.91 -40.32 21.15
C LEU A 602 60.37 -40.51 19.70
N ASP A 603 59.91 -41.55 19.00
CA ASP A 603 60.26 -41.73 17.59
C ASP A 603 59.53 -40.69 16.72
N PRO A 604 60.24 -39.88 15.90
CA PRO A 604 59.63 -38.92 14.98
C PRO A 604 58.65 -39.53 13.96
N LEU A 605 58.70 -40.85 13.77
CA LEU A 605 57.83 -41.59 12.87
C LEU A 605 56.62 -42.22 13.59
N ALA A 606 56.49 -42.08 14.90
CA ALA A 606 55.34 -42.61 15.64
C ALA A 606 54.06 -41.85 15.27
N GLY A 607 52.97 -42.60 15.07
CA GLY A 607 51.62 -42.11 14.87
C GLY A 607 51.12 -41.26 16.04
N GLU A 608 51.59 -41.54 17.26
CA GLU A 608 51.33 -40.77 18.49
C GLU A 608 51.61 -39.26 18.32
N GLN A 609 52.62 -38.89 17.51
CA GLN A 609 52.95 -37.49 17.23
C GLN A 609 51.83 -36.72 16.52
N PHE A 610 50.95 -37.42 15.80
CA PHE A 610 49.91 -36.82 14.96
C PHE A 610 48.52 -36.88 15.60
N LEU A 611 48.34 -37.58 16.72
CA LEU A 611 47.02 -37.80 17.32
C LEU A 611 46.33 -36.49 17.72
N ALA A 612 47.08 -35.57 18.36
CA ALA A 612 46.56 -34.26 18.73
C ALA A 612 46.18 -33.44 17.50
N ASP A 613 46.97 -33.51 16.43
CA ASP A 613 46.69 -32.79 15.19
C ASP A 613 45.43 -33.35 14.52
N ILE A 614 45.26 -34.67 14.44
CA ILE A 614 44.05 -35.33 13.91
C ILE A 614 42.79 -34.86 14.65
N VAL A 615 42.86 -34.79 15.99
CA VAL A 615 41.73 -34.34 16.81
C VAL A 615 41.46 -32.86 16.57
N ARG A 616 42.50 -32.01 16.51
CA ARG A 616 42.37 -30.56 16.31
C ARG A 616 41.88 -30.19 14.91
N GLU A 617 42.09 -31.06 13.95
CA GLU A 617 41.80 -30.76 12.56
C GLU A 617 40.29 -30.61 12.33
N ASP A 618 39.88 -29.36 12.12
CA ASP A 618 38.52 -28.97 11.76
C ASP A 618 38.60 -27.80 10.79
N HIS A 619 38.35 -28.05 9.51
CA HIS A 619 38.47 -27.02 8.47
C HIS A 619 37.12 -26.72 7.82
N LEU A 620 36.72 -25.45 7.96
CA LEU A 620 35.66 -24.80 7.20
C LEU A 620 36.30 -24.02 6.05
N GLY A 621 36.82 -24.68 5.00
CA GLY A 621 37.23 -23.93 3.81
C GLY A 621 38.12 -24.58 2.76
N ALA A 622 38.88 -25.63 3.08
CA ALA A 622 39.68 -26.34 2.07
C ALA A 622 39.90 -27.79 2.49
N PHE A 623 39.45 -28.72 1.64
CA PHE A 623 39.75 -30.15 1.71
C PHE A 623 40.61 -30.47 0.49
N ASP A 624 41.91 -30.67 0.66
CA ASP A 624 42.79 -31.13 -0.42
C ASP A 624 43.08 -32.62 -0.20
N VAL A 625 42.63 -33.47 -1.13
CA VAL A 625 42.72 -34.95 -1.01
C VAL A 625 43.94 -35.49 -1.78
N ASN A 626 44.98 -34.68 -1.92
CA ASN A 626 46.17 -35.02 -2.73
C ASN A 626 47.22 -35.82 -1.97
#